data_AF-A0AAX1ZWU1-F1
#
_entry.id   AF-A0AAX1ZWU1-F1
#
_cell.length_a   1.000
_cell.length_b   1.000
_cell.length_c   1.000
_cell.angle_alpha   90.00
_cell.angle_beta   90.00
_cell.angle_gamma   90.00
#
_symmetry.space_group_name_H-M   'P 1'
#
loop_
_entity.id
_entity.type
_entity.pdbx_description
1 polymer ?
#
loop_
_entity_poly.entity_id
_entity_poly.type
_entity_poly.pdbx_seq_one_letter_code
_entity_poly.pdbx_strand_id
1 'polypeptide(L)'
;MIIYIYGSRSKEQLYYFSVQTKLSLNKWDLLHSFLSDIYLILYFILPVLLYRSISIIISDFEYTILIRLGSYRSWVYQTLNKFVQSLSIATIVWGAVSGLLLIGAPSFAGWSPFSKLDGSLSETQILQKFIDTPFLALLLHLSLLILSLICIHFILAIIYVKSQRKGIVIFIAVFIWVYSGVSFKLLPSHAYLFNLCNYLILHSGAAQFGNIWGPFAIVIGLATLIVWSVNRIDLNTKIFSKLRYNWGYIIFFALIVIALWSGMREKLGKTIWDQFIFMFIGGSNHTFSLKSFLSYWVIYFGFIYLIQLYLQRELSEIGYYKLLRYRSISKWFWEWYRKIMIYIAFYLLILALFSLLLSSLKRFSFDFYISVDNSITIFEVFYHFFVNGYLQVLFYVLFVFIISWLSKEIFYSLLAICILSIFMFPGLNNWLIIPSGLNSIGYILSDHSIYRISVVLSLWNILGIIFVLYIFHKKDIDL
;
A
#
# COMPACT_ATOMS: atom_id res chain seq x y z
N MET A 1 9.81 28.81 -21.72
CA MET A 1 8.84 29.85 -21.30
C MET A 1 8.38 29.66 -19.87
N ILE A 2 7.71 28.55 -19.51
CA ILE A 2 7.18 28.31 -18.14
C ILE A 2 8.26 28.39 -17.05
N ILE A 3 9.39 27.70 -17.26
CA ILE A 3 10.54 27.70 -16.33
C ILE A 3 11.08 29.13 -16.08
N TYR A 4 11.11 29.97 -17.11
CA TYR A 4 11.58 31.36 -17.01
C TYR A 4 10.59 32.26 -16.28
N ILE A 5 9.28 32.14 -16.58
CA ILE A 5 8.23 32.92 -15.90
C ILE A 5 8.21 32.60 -14.40
N TYR A 6 8.27 31.32 -14.05
CA TYR A 6 8.34 30.89 -12.66
C TYR A 6 9.58 31.45 -11.97
N GLY A 7 10.76 31.31 -12.59
CA GLY A 7 12.01 31.80 -12.03
C GLY A 7 12.09 33.32 -11.87
N SER A 8 11.50 34.08 -12.79
CA SER A 8 11.39 35.53 -12.67
C SER A 8 10.57 35.94 -11.44
N ARG A 9 9.44 35.25 -11.21
CA ARG A 9 8.59 35.50 -10.03
C ARG A 9 9.29 35.10 -8.73
N SER A 10 9.98 33.97 -8.69
CA SER A 10 10.77 33.57 -7.51
C SER A 10 11.91 34.56 -7.21
N LYS A 11 12.57 35.08 -8.27
CA LYS A 11 13.59 36.13 -8.14
C LYS A 11 13.01 37.40 -7.50
N GLU A 12 11.87 37.89 -7.97
CA GLU A 12 11.19 39.06 -7.38
C GLU A 12 10.84 38.86 -5.90
N GLN A 13 10.33 37.67 -5.54
CA GLN A 13 10.01 37.33 -4.15
C GLN A 13 11.25 37.32 -3.25
N LEU A 14 12.38 36.76 -3.69
CA LEU A 14 13.62 36.79 -2.93
C LEU A 14 14.13 38.21 -2.69
N TYR A 15 14.09 39.06 -3.72
CA TYR A 15 14.46 40.47 -3.55
C TYR A 15 13.54 41.19 -2.58
N TYR A 16 12.23 40.91 -2.60
CA TYR A 16 11.29 41.45 -1.62
C TYR A 16 11.68 41.06 -0.18
N PHE A 17 12.01 39.78 0.07
CA PHE A 17 12.46 39.32 1.39
C PHE A 17 13.82 39.89 1.81
N SER A 18 14.75 40.08 0.87
CA SER A 18 16.03 40.74 1.10
C SER A 18 15.86 42.18 1.55
N VAL A 19 14.96 42.94 0.91
CA VAL A 19 14.62 44.31 1.30
C VAL A 19 13.99 44.36 2.70
N GLN A 20 13.06 43.45 3.01
CA GLN A 20 12.43 43.36 4.34
C GLN A 20 13.45 43.06 5.45
N THR A 21 14.38 42.14 5.19
CA THR A 21 15.40 41.71 6.16
C THR A 21 16.62 42.63 6.20
N LYS A 22 16.73 43.60 5.28
CA LYS A 22 17.88 44.51 5.09
C LYS A 22 19.22 43.78 4.89
N LEU A 23 19.19 42.54 4.41
CA LEU A 23 20.38 41.74 4.13
C LEU A 23 20.56 41.53 2.63
N SER A 24 21.82 41.57 2.18
CA SER A 24 22.16 41.37 0.77
C SER A 24 22.05 39.91 0.35
N LEU A 25 21.52 39.70 -0.87
CA LEU A 25 21.55 38.43 -1.59
C LEU A 25 22.82 38.31 -2.43
N ASN A 26 23.08 37.11 -2.94
CA ASN A 26 24.02 36.88 -4.03
C ASN A 26 23.43 35.99 -5.15
N LYS A 27 24.24 35.80 -6.19
CA LYS A 27 23.96 34.85 -7.28
C LYS A 27 23.68 33.42 -6.78
N TRP A 28 24.33 32.97 -5.72
CA TRP A 28 24.12 31.62 -5.18
C TRP A 28 22.74 31.45 -4.57
N ASP A 29 22.20 32.48 -3.91
CA ASP A 29 20.86 32.45 -3.33
C ASP A 29 19.79 32.27 -4.41
N LEU A 30 19.91 33.02 -5.50
CA LEU A 30 19.01 32.91 -6.65
C LEU A 30 19.15 31.56 -7.35
N LEU A 31 20.37 31.07 -7.51
CA LEU A 31 20.66 29.82 -8.19
C LEU A 31 20.11 28.63 -7.38
N HIS A 32 20.36 28.59 -6.07
CA HIS A 32 19.84 27.55 -5.17
C HIS A 32 18.33 27.61 -5.03
N SER A 33 17.75 28.79 -4.84
CA SER A 33 16.31 28.92 -4.75
C SER A 33 15.63 28.44 -6.03
N PHE A 34 16.24 28.65 -7.20
CA PHE A 34 15.65 28.20 -8.46
C PHE A 34 15.88 26.72 -8.77
N LEU A 35 17.09 26.20 -8.57
CA LEU A 35 17.43 24.81 -8.88
C LEU A 35 16.93 23.83 -7.83
N SER A 36 16.79 24.26 -6.57
CA SER A 36 16.31 23.43 -5.48
C SER A 36 14.85 23.69 -5.09
N ASP A 37 14.11 24.51 -5.84
CA ASP A 37 12.69 24.79 -5.56
C ASP A 37 11.86 23.50 -5.56
N ILE A 38 11.18 23.26 -4.43
CA ILE A 38 10.35 22.06 -4.24
C ILE A 38 9.19 22.00 -5.23
N TYR A 39 8.54 23.13 -5.47
CA TYR A 39 7.36 23.19 -6.33
C TYR A 39 7.76 23.02 -7.80
N LEU A 40 8.86 23.64 -8.24
CA LEU A 40 9.36 23.48 -9.61
C LEU A 40 9.73 22.02 -9.89
N ILE A 41 10.43 21.37 -8.96
CA ILE A 41 10.86 19.98 -9.13
C ILE A 41 9.65 19.05 -9.15
N LEU A 42 8.74 19.14 -8.18
CA LEU A 42 7.63 18.19 -8.05
C LEU A 42 6.53 18.38 -9.10
N TYR A 43 6.16 19.62 -9.39
CA TYR A 43 4.99 19.90 -10.25
C TYR A 43 5.35 20.06 -11.72
N PHE A 44 6.62 20.34 -12.05
CA PHE A 44 7.03 20.55 -13.45
C PHE A 44 8.10 19.54 -13.90
N ILE A 45 9.26 19.49 -13.24
CA ILE A 45 10.41 18.72 -13.72
C ILE A 45 10.14 17.21 -13.64
N LEU A 46 9.67 16.74 -12.48
CA LEU A 46 9.39 15.32 -12.25
C LEU A 46 8.36 14.76 -13.25
N PRO A 47 7.16 15.34 -13.44
CA PRO A 47 6.19 14.80 -14.40
C PRO A 47 6.69 14.81 -15.85
N VAL A 48 7.45 15.84 -16.28
CA VAL A 48 8.05 15.88 -17.62
C VAL A 48 9.07 14.75 -17.82
N LEU A 49 9.94 14.53 -16.82
CA LEU A 49 10.93 13.46 -16.89
C LEU A 49 10.31 12.06 -16.76
N LEU A 50 9.25 11.90 -15.96
CA LEU A 50 8.47 10.67 -15.89
C LEU A 50 7.81 10.36 -17.24
N TYR A 51 7.18 11.34 -17.87
CA TYR A 51 6.62 11.19 -19.21
C TYR A 51 7.69 10.76 -20.22
N ARG A 52 8.85 11.42 -20.20
CA ARG A 52 9.98 11.08 -21.08
C ARG A 52 10.51 9.67 -20.83
N SER A 53 10.63 9.28 -19.55
CA SER A 53 11.02 7.92 -19.14
C SER A 53 10.07 6.87 -19.72
N ILE A 54 8.75 7.07 -19.58
CA ILE A 54 7.73 6.17 -20.13
C ILE A 54 7.83 6.11 -21.66
N SER A 55 7.98 7.26 -22.32
CA SER A 55 8.09 7.33 -23.78
C SER A 55 9.25 6.48 -24.29
N ILE A 56 10.43 6.56 -23.67
CA ILE A 56 11.62 5.77 -24.02
C ILE A 56 11.36 4.27 -23.79
N ILE A 57 10.81 3.92 -22.62
CA ILE A 57 10.50 2.54 -22.23
C ILE A 57 9.51 1.88 -23.21
N ILE A 58 8.48 2.62 -23.64
CA ILE A 58 7.45 2.08 -24.53
C ILE A 58 7.92 2.01 -25.98
N SER A 59 8.65 3.02 -26.47
CA SER A 59 9.10 3.06 -27.87
C SER A 59 10.18 2.02 -28.16
N ASP A 60 11.04 1.71 -27.18
CA ASP A 60 12.20 0.85 -27.40
C ASP A 60 11.93 -0.63 -27.17
N PHE A 61 10.74 -0.98 -26.70
CA PHE A 61 10.33 -2.38 -26.48
C PHE A 61 9.61 -2.93 -27.71
N GLU A 62 10.21 -2.70 -28.88
CA GLU A 62 9.86 -3.44 -30.08
C GLU A 62 10.64 -4.75 -30.11
N TYR A 63 9.99 -5.83 -30.53
CA TYR A 63 10.62 -7.15 -30.62
C TYR A 63 11.90 -7.13 -31.48
N THR A 64 11.94 -6.28 -32.51
CA THR A 64 13.11 -6.06 -33.38
C THR A 64 14.33 -5.56 -32.61
N ILE A 65 14.14 -4.63 -31.67
CA ILE A 65 15.19 -4.07 -30.83
C ILE A 65 15.63 -5.10 -29.77
N LEU A 66 14.69 -5.82 -29.17
CA LEU A 66 14.96 -6.89 -28.19
C LEU A 66 15.76 -8.05 -28.79
N ILE A 67 15.44 -8.48 -30.01
CA ILE A 67 16.19 -9.53 -30.74
C ILE A 67 17.62 -9.10 -31.00
N ARG A 68 17.86 -7.81 -31.35
CA ARG A 68 19.20 -7.27 -31.58
C ARG A 68 20.05 -7.18 -30.31
N LEU A 69 19.43 -6.93 -29.16
CA LEU A 69 20.12 -6.77 -27.87
C LEU A 69 20.39 -8.08 -27.13
N GLY A 70 19.64 -9.14 -27.44
CA GLY A 70 19.83 -10.49 -26.92
C GLY A 70 19.51 -10.70 -25.43
N SER A 71 19.19 -9.65 -24.67
CA SER A 71 18.83 -9.75 -23.24
C SER A 71 18.00 -8.56 -22.76
N TYR A 72 17.12 -8.79 -21.78
CA TYR A 72 16.37 -7.71 -21.13
C TYR A 72 17.29 -6.82 -20.29
N ARG A 73 18.37 -7.38 -19.72
CA ARG A 73 19.40 -6.58 -19.04
C ARG A 73 19.98 -5.50 -19.96
N SER A 74 20.44 -5.89 -21.15
CA SER A 74 21.03 -4.96 -22.12
C SER A 74 20.03 -3.87 -22.53
N TRP A 75 18.77 -4.26 -22.71
CA TRP A 75 17.67 -3.33 -22.98
C TRP A 75 17.44 -2.29 -21.86
N VAL A 76 17.48 -2.71 -20.60
CA VAL A 76 17.35 -1.78 -19.45
C VAL A 76 18.51 -0.77 -19.41
N TYR A 77 19.74 -1.18 -19.71
CA TYR A 77 20.86 -0.23 -19.77
C TYR A 77 20.82 0.69 -20.99
N GLN A 78 20.30 0.23 -22.13
CA GLN A 78 20.16 1.06 -23.32
C GLN A 78 19.09 2.15 -23.12
N THR A 79 17.95 1.79 -22.54
CA THR A 79 16.88 2.75 -22.19
C THR A 79 17.38 3.77 -21.17
N LEU A 80 18.17 3.33 -20.18
CA LEU A 80 18.84 4.25 -19.25
C LEU A 80 19.75 5.24 -20.00
N ASN A 81 20.58 4.78 -20.94
CA ASN A 81 21.50 5.67 -21.66
C ASN A 81 20.72 6.77 -22.42
N LYS A 82 19.62 6.41 -23.09
CA LYS A 82 18.72 7.38 -23.74
C LYS A 82 18.07 8.33 -22.73
N PHE A 83 17.68 7.82 -21.56
CA PHE A 83 17.12 8.67 -20.51
C PHE A 83 18.16 9.65 -19.96
N VAL A 84 19.40 9.22 -19.73
CA VAL A 84 20.51 10.07 -19.28
C VAL A 84 20.84 11.14 -20.32
N GLN A 85 20.81 10.82 -21.62
CA GLN A 85 20.94 11.82 -22.69
C GLN A 85 19.80 12.85 -22.66
N SER A 86 18.57 12.41 -22.44
CA SER A 86 17.43 13.33 -22.32
C SER A 86 17.52 14.19 -21.06
N LEU A 87 18.03 13.62 -19.97
CA LEU A 87 18.24 14.30 -18.69
C LEU A 87 19.35 15.35 -18.82
N SER A 88 20.45 15.05 -19.52
CA SER A 88 21.54 16.01 -19.74
C SER A 88 21.10 17.21 -20.57
N ILE A 89 20.28 16.99 -21.60
CA ILE A 89 19.68 18.10 -22.37
C ILE A 89 18.79 18.94 -21.44
N ALA A 90 17.95 18.31 -20.62
CA ALA A 90 17.07 19.00 -19.69
C ALA A 90 17.86 19.84 -18.65
N THR A 91 18.94 19.30 -18.09
CA THR A 91 19.78 20.03 -17.12
C THR A 91 20.55 21.18 -17.77
N ILE A 92 21.01 21.03 -19.02
CA ILE A 92 21.65 22.13 -19.77
C ILE A 92 20.64 23.26 -20.00
N VAL A 93 19.42 22.94 -20.46
CA VAL A 93 18.37 23.96 -20.68
C VAL A 93 17.99 24.64 -19.36
N TRP A 94 17.83 23.86 -18.29
CA TRP A 94 17.50 24.41 -16.97
C TRP A 94 18.62 25.30 -16.42
N GLY A 95 19.89 24.90 -16.60
CA GLY A 95 21.07 25.69 -16.26
C GLY A 95 21.18 26.98 -17.08
N ALA A 96 20.89 26.93 -18.38
CA ALA A 96 20.89 28.11 -19.25
C ALA A 96 19.82 29.13 -18.83
N VAL A 97 18.61 28.68 -18.52
CA VAL A 97 17.55 29.56 -17.99
C VAL A 97 17.94 30.13 -16.64
N SER A 98 18.53 29.32 -15.76
CA SER A 98 19.07 29.79 -14.48
C SER A 98 20.11 30.90 -14.69
N GLY A 99 21.02 30.73 -15.65
CA GLY A 99 22.03 31.72 -16.02
C GLY A 99 21.44 33.07 -16.45
N LEU A 100 20.36 33.05 -17.24
CA LEU A 100 19.63 34.26 -17.63
C LEU A 100 19.03 35.00 -16.42
N LEU A 101 18.52 34.25 -15.43
CA LEU A 101 17.94 34.83 -14.21
C LEU A 101 19.00 35.48 -13.30
N LEU A 102 20.27 35.11 -13.44
CA LEU A 102 21.38 35.70 -12.67
C LEU A 102 21.84 37.07 -13.19
N ILE A 103 21.36 37.52 -14.37
CA ILE A 103 21.69 38.84 -14.91
C ILE A 103 21.21 39.92 -13.92
N GLY A 104 22.12 40.83 -13.57
CA GLY A 104 21.89 41.92 -12.61
C GLY A 104 22.01 41.53 -11.13
N ALA A 105 22.35 40.28 -10.80
CA ALA A 105 22.49 39.85 -9.41
C ALA A 105 23.92 40.12 -8.86
N PRO A 106 24.04 40.59 -7.60
CA PRO A 106 25.34 40.83 -6.95
C PRO A 106 26.14 39.53 -6.78
N SER A 107 27.45 39.61 -6.96
CA SER A 107 28.37 38.46 -6.85
C SER A 107 29.42 38.68 -5.78
N PHE A 108 29.51 37.75 -4.84
CA PHE A 108 30.62 37.63 -3.90
C PHE A 108 30.87 36.15 -3.59
N ALA A 109 32.06 35.83 -3.09
CA ALA A 109 32.46 34.47 -2.76
C ALA A 109 31.81 34.00 -1.44
N GLY A 110 31.29 32.78 -1.42
CA GLY A 110 30.66 32.18 -0.25
C GLY A 110 29.17 32.49 -0.06
N TRP A 111 28.61 32.02 1.05
CA TRP A 111 27.20 32.26 1.41
C TRP A 111 26.91 33.73 1.70
N SER A 112 25.71 34.18 1.34
CA SER A 112 25.25 35.54 1.61
C SER A 112 24.94 35.79 3.08
N PRO A 113 24.96 37.06 3.51
CA PRO A 113 24.43 37.44 4.82
C PRO A 113 22.97 36.97 5.01
N PHE A 114 22.15 37.04 3.95
CA PHE A 114 20.78 36.52 3.97
C PHE A 114 20.69 35.02 4.27
N SER A 115 21.63 34.24 3.73
CA SER A 115 21.71 32.80 3.97
C SER A 115 22.23 32.42 5.37
N LYS A 116 22.79 33.36 6.12
CA LYS A 116 23.25 33.14 7.51
C LYS A 116 22.21 33.50 8.57
N LEU A 117 21.01 33.92 8.16
CA LEU A 117 19.92 34.18 9.10
C LEU A 117 19.46 32.88 9.78
N ASP A 118 19.35 32.92 11.11
CA ASP A 118 18.92 31.79 11.94
C ASP A 118 17.41 31.47 11.89
N GLY A 119 16.70 31.94 10.86
CA GLY A 119 15.26 31.72 10.68
C GLY A 119 14.86 30.37 10.09
N SER A 120 15.77 29.66 9.40
CA SER A 120 15.48 28.43 8.63
C SER A 120 14.20 28.47 7.79
N LEU A 121 14.03 29.55 7.02
CA LEU A 121 12.87 29.75 6.15
C LEU A 121 13.17 29.45 4.68
N SER A 122 14.42 29.64 4.23
CA SER A 122 14.83 29.45 2.83
C SER A 122 15.75 28.23 2.63
N GLU A 123 15.81 27.76 1.39
CA GLU A 123 16.63 26.60 0.99
C GLU A 123 18.11 26.80 1.31
N THR A 124 18.61 28.02 1.10
CA THR A 124 20.01 28.37 1.34
C THR A 124 20.35 28.49 2.81
N GLN A 125 19.42 28.95 3.66
CA GLN A 125 19.60 28.99 5.10
C GLN A 125 19.74 27.58 5.69
N ILE A 126 19.00 26.61 5.14
CA ILE A 126 19.12 25.21 5.55
C ILE A 126 20.47 24.64 5.10
N LEU A 127 20.84 24.83 3.83
CA LEU A 127 22.08 24.25 3.28
C LEU A 127 23.34 24.86 3.91
N GLN A 128 23.32 26.15 4.24
CA GLN A 128 24.46 26.83 4.86
C GLN A 128 24.83 26.25 6.22
N LYS A 129 23.87 25.70 6.99
CA LYS A 129 24.13 25.05 8.29
C LYS A 129 24.95 23.76 8.17
N PHE A 130 24.93 23.12 7.01
CA PHE A 130 25.59 21.83 6.80
C PHE A 130 26.78 21.90 5.84
N ILE A 131 26.83 22.90 4.95
CA ILE A 131 27.82 22.99 3.87
C ILE A 131 28.47 24.37 3.87
N ASP A 132 29.79 24.42 3.96
CA ASP A 132 30.54 25.69 4.01
C ASP A 132 30.55 26.46 2.70
N THR A 133 30.47 25.75 1.56
CA THR A 133 30.58 26.36 0.23
C THR A 133 29.29 26.19 -0.60
N PRO A 134 28.73 27.28 -1.16
CA PRO A 134 27.50 27.21 -1.96
C PRO A 134 27.65 26.39 -3.25
N PHE A 135 28.87 26.34 -3.80
CA PHE A 135 29.18 25.52 -4.97
C PHE A 135 29.08 24.02 -4.68
N LEU A 136 29.64 23.56 -3.54
CA LEU A 136 29.54 22.16 -3.14
C LEU A 136 28.08 21.76 -2.89
N ALA A 137 27.30 22.66 -2.26
CA ALA A 137 25.87 22.44 -2.03
C ALA A 137 25.11 22.22 -3.35
N LEU A 138 25.44 23.00 -4.38
CA LEU A 138 24.82 22.86 -5.70
C LEU A 138 25.20 21.53 -6.36
N LEU A 139 26.47 21.18 -6.32
CA LEU A 139 26.98 19.94 -6.90
C LEU A 139 26.32 18.72 -6.25
N LEU A 140 26.25 18.71 -4.92
CA LEU A 140 25.57 17.65 -4.16
C LEU A 140 24.07 17.62 -4.44
N HIS A 141 23.42 18.77 -4.62
CA HIS A 141 22.00 18.79 -4.95
C HIS A 141 21.73 18.17 -6.32
N LEU A 142 22.50 18.56 -7.34
CA LEU A 142 22.37 18.02 -8.69
C LEU A 142 22.71 16.52 -8.74
N SER A 143 23.74 16.08 -8.01
CA SER A 143 24.10 14.66 -7.98
C SER A 143 23.03 13.80 -7.32
N LEU A 144 22.44 14.24 -6.21
CA LEU A 144 21.32 13.57 -5.57
C LEU A 144 20.11 13.48 -6.50
N LEU A 145 19.72 14.61 -7.11
CA LEU A 145 18.57 14.68 -8.01
C LEU A 145 18.74 13.74 -9.21
N ILE A 146 19.89 13.78 -9.88
CA ILE A 146 20.20 12.92 -11.04
C ILE A 146 20.16 11.45 -10.63
N LEU A 147 20.79 11.09 -9.50
CA LEU A 147 20.82 9.71 -9.02
C LEU A 147 19.41 9.18 -8.71
N SER A 148 18.59 9.99 -8.04
CA SER A 148 17.20 9.64 -7.72
C SER A 148 16.35 9.45 -8.98
N LEU A 149 16.49 10.32 -9.98
CA LEU A 149 15.78 10.19 -11.26
C LEU A 149 16.22 8.94 -12.05
N ILE A 150 17.51 8.60 -12.02
CA ILE A 150 18.03 7.34 -12.59
C ILE A 150 17.39 6.13 -11.90
N CYS A 151 17.30 6.14 -10.57
CA CYS A 151 16.65 5.06 -9.82
C CYS A 151 15.18 4.90 -10.21
N ILE A 152 14.44 6.01 -10.32
CA ILE A 152 13.04 6.01 -10.76
C ILE A 152 12.91 5.42 -12.16
N HIS A 153 13.76 5.83 -13.11
CA HIS A 153 13.75 5.28 -14.47
C HIS A 153 13.97 3.77 -14.48
N PHE A 154 14.98 3.28 -13.75
CA PHE A 154 15.24 1.85 -13.66
C PHE A 154 14.07 1.07 -13.05
N ILE A 155 13.44 1.58 -12.00
CA ILE A 155 12.26 0.95 -11.39
C ILE A 155 11.15 0.78 -12.43
N LEU A 156 10.86 1.83 -13.21
CA LEU A 156 9.86 1.78 -14.27
C LEU A 156 10.24 0.76 -15.36
N ALA A 157 11.51 0.73 -15.78
CA ALA A 157 12.01 -0.20 -16.79
C ALA A 157 11.91 -1.67 -16.33
N ILE A 158 12.30 -1.98 -15.09
CA ILE A 158 12.19 -3.33 -14.52
C ILE A 158 10.73 -3.78 -14.45
N ILE A 159 9.84 -2.90 -13.99
CA ILE A 159 8.41 -3.20 -13.91
C ILE A 159 7.85 -3.46 -15.31
N TYR A 160 8.26 -2.67 -16.29
CA TYR A 160 7.81 -2.86 -17.66
C TYR A 160 8.26 -4.20 -18.24
N VAL A 161 9.54 -4.57 -18.08
CA VAL A 161 10.06 -5.88 -18.53
C VAL A 161 9.24 -7.03 -17.93
N LYS A 162 8.90 -6.94 -16.64
CA LYS A 162 8.15 -7.98 -15.94
C LYS A 162 6.67 -8.01 -16.28
N SER A 163 6.07 -6.84 -16.45
CA SER A 163 4.63 -6.72 -16.61
C SER A 163 4.19 -6.78 -18.08
N GLN A 164 5.00 -6.25 -19.00
CA GLN A 164 4.69 -6.04 -20.42
C GLN A 164 3.36 -5.29 -20.69
N ARG A 165 2.81 -4.61 -19.69
CA ARG A 165 1.56 -3.84 -19.79
C ARG A 165 1.86 -2.36 -19.64
N LYS A 166 1.62 -1.60 -20.71
CA LYS A 166 1.81 -0.13 -20.75
C LYS A 166 1.03 0.57 -19.62
N GLY A 167 -0.21 0.14 -19.38
CA GLY A 167 -1.07 0.72 -18.35
C GLY A 167 -0.49 0.64 -16.93
N ILE A 168 0.22 -0.44 -16.59
CA ILE A 168 0.81 -0.61 -15.26
C ILE A 168 1.96 0.38 -15.04
N VAL A 169 2.82 0.59 -16.03
CA VAL A 169 3.93 1.53 -15.93
C VAL A 169 3.43 2.98 -15.87
N ILE A 170 2.41 3.30 -16.68
CA ILE A 170 1.76 4.62 -16.64
C ILE A 170 1.15 4.87 -15.26
N PHE A 171 0.40 3.90 -14.73
CA PHE A 171 -0.21 4.00 -13.40
C PHE A 171 0.85 4.24 -12.32
N ILE A 172 1.96 3.49 -12.34
CA ILE A 172 3.03 3.63 -11.34
C ILE A 172 3.74 4.97 -11.47
N ALA A 173 3.99 5.46 -12.68
CA ALA A 173 4.58 6.78 -12.85
C ALA A 173 3.67 7.91 -12.34
N VAL A 174 2.37 7.84 -12.64
CA VAL A 174 1.38 8.78 -12.08
C VAL A 174 1.33 8.66 -10.57
N PHE A 175 1.36 7.44 -10.03
CA PHE A 175 1.41 7.21 -8.59
C PHE A 175 2.65 7.83 -7.95
N ILE A 176 3.85 7.67 -8.53
CA ILE A 176 5.08 8.31 -8.03
C ILE A 176 4.94 9.83 -7.99
N TRP A 177 4.36 10.44 -9.03
CA TRP A 177 4.14 11.88 -9.09
C TRP A 177 3.10 12.37 -8.06
N VAL A 178 1.94 11.71 -7.95
CA VAL A 178 0.92 12.09 -6.96
C VAL A 178 1.45 11.86 -5.55
N TYR A 179 2.11 10.73 -5.32
CA TYR A 179 2.71 10.39 -4.04
C TYR A 179 3.78 11.40 -3.64
N SER A 180 4.62 11.88 -4.56
CA SER A 180 5.62 12.90 -4.23
C SER A 180 4.97 14.18 -3.70
N GLY A 181 3.91 14.66 -4.35
CA GLY A 181 3.14 15.83 -3.90
C GLY A 181 2.41 15.62 -2.57
N VAL A 182 1.79 14.45 -2.38
CA VAL A 182 1.11 14.09 -1.11
C VAL A 182 2.12 13.95 0.03
N SER A 183 3.22 13.25 -0.23
CA SER A 183 4.26 12.97 0.75
C SER A 183 4.94 14.23 1.27
N PHE A 184 5.08 15.25 0.43
CA PHE A 184 5.61 16.56 0.81
C PHE A 184 4.73 17.27 1.86
N LYS A 185 3.42 17.29 1.64
CA LYS A 185 2.50 18.14 2.43
C LYS A 185 1.84 17.43 3.61
N LEU A 186 1.58 16.12 3.49
CA LEU A 186 0.65 15.41 4.38
C LEU A 186 1.35 14.39 5.29
N LEU A 187 2.61 14.02 5.02
CA LEU A 187 3.30 13.09 5.90
C LEU A 187 3.79 13.79 7.17
N PRO A 188 3.58 13.16 8.35
CA PRO A 188 4.11 13.68 9.59
C PRO A 188 5.63 13.57 9.63
N SER A 189 6.28 14.45 10.41
CA SER A 189 7.75 14.55 10.49
C SER A 189 8.45 13.24 10.88
N HIS A 190 7.82 12.39 11.70
CA HIS A 190 8.39 11.08 12.08
C HIS A 190 8.43 10.07 10.92
N ALA A 191 7.68 10.28 9.85
CA ALA A 191 7.65 9.43 8.65
C ALA A 191 8.59 9.93 7.54
N TYR A 192 9.62 10.71 7.88
CA TYR A 192 10.54 11.34 6.93
C TYR A 192 11.21 10.37 5.94
N LEU A 193 11.40 9.10 6.32
CA LEU A 193 11.93 8.05 5.44
C LEU A 193 11.03 7.76 4.23
N PHE A 194 9.71 7.99 4.36
CA PHE A 194 8.75 7.73 3.29
C PHE A 194 8.47 8.96 2.42
N ASN A 195 9.02 10.13 2.77
CA ASN A 195 8.84 11.35 2.01
C ASN A 195 9.76 11.35 0.78
N LEU A 196 9.18 11.28 -0.42
CA LEU A 196 9.95 11.20 -1.66
C LEU A 196 10.80 12.46 -1.90
N CYS A 197 10.35 13.62 -1.38
CA CYS A 197 11.01 14.90 -1.58
C CYS A 197 12.40 14.95 -0.93
N ASN A 198 12.58 14.22 0.17
CA ASN A 198 13.87 14.15 0.87
C ASN A 198 14.97 13.53 0.01
N TYR A 199 14.60 12.75 -1.00
CA TYR A 199 15.52 12.08 -1.91
C TYR A 199 15.69 12.83 -3.24
N LEU A 200 14.74 13.70 -3.61
CA LEU A 200 14.85 14.53 -4.80
C LEU A 200 15.55 15.87 -4.50
N ILE A 201 15.44 16.36 -3.27
CA ILE A 201 15.80 17.73 -2.90
C ILE A 201 16.69 17.71 -1.66
N LEU A 202 17.89 18.29 -1.81
CA LEU A 202 18.95 18.15 -0.82
C LEU A 202 18.61 18.86 0.49
N HIS A 203 18.10 20.09 0.43
CA HIS A 203 17.79 20.86 1.64
C HIS A 203 16.67 20.21 2.45
N SER A 204 15.63 19.65 1.79
CA SER A 204 14.55 18.91 2.45
C SER A 204 15.08 17.66 3.15
N GLY A 205 15.93 16.90 2.45
CA GLY A 205 16.57 15.72 3.03
C GLY A 205 17.49 16.07 4.20
N ALA A 206 18.36 17.07 4.05
CA ALA A 206 19.29 17.49 5.09
C ALA A 206 18.57 17.95 6.37
N ALA A 207 17.48 18.72 6.22
CA ALA A 207 16.68 19.19 7.34
C ALA A 207 16.02 18.03 8.11
N GLN A 208 15.48 17.03 7.42
CA GLN A 208 14.75 15.93 8.05
C GLN A 208 15.67 14.84 8.64
N PHE A 209 16.78 14.53 7.97
CA PHE A 209 17.75 13.55 8.45
C PHE A 209 18.73 14.12 9.48
N GLY A 210 18.80 15.45 9.61
CA GLY A 210 19.80 16.15 10.43
C GLY A 210 21.22 16.01 9.88
N ASN A 211 21.40 15.47 8.68
CA ASN A 211 22.68 15.35 8.00
C ASN A 211 22.50 15.29 6.47
N ILE A 212 23.54 15.63 5.72
CA ILE A 212 23.52 15.63 4.25
C ILE A 212 23.57 14.21 3.67
N TRP A 213 24.24 13.29 4.38
CA TRP A 213 24.58 11.96 3.86
C TRP A 213 23.43 10.96 3.93
N GLY A 214 22.43 11.16 4.79
CA GLY A 214 21.29 10.29 4.98
C GLY A 214 20.48 10.04 3.70
N PRO A 215 20.04 11.08 2.99
CA PRO A 215 19.40 10.95 1.68
C PRO A 215 20.25 10.17 0.67
N PHE A 216 21.55 10.46 0.59
CA PHE A 216 22.47 9.76 -0.31
C PHE A 216 22.60 8.27 0.03
N ALA A 217 22.76 7.92 1.31
CA ALA A 217 22.90 6.55 1.75
C ALA A 217 21.70 5.69 1.32
N ILE A 218 20.49 6.23 1.44
CA ILE A 218 19.26 5.53 1.05
C ILE A 218 19.15 5.40 -0.48
N VAL A 219 19.40 6.47 -1.23
CA VAL A 219 19.33 6.42 -2.70
C VAL A 219 20.41 5.49 -3.27
N ILE A 220 21.63 5.50 -2.72
CA ILE A 220 22.70 4.57 -3.12
C ILE A 220 22.30 3.13 -2.76
N GLY A 221 21.76 2.88 -1.56
CA GLY A 221 21.24 1.56 -1.17
C GLY A 221 20.13 1.07 -2.10
N LEU A 222 19.24 1.96 -2.53
CA LEU A 222 18.21 1.65 -3.52
C LEU A 222 18.83 1.34 -4.90
N ALA A 223 19.81 2.13 -5.34
CA ALA A 223 20.51 1.93 -6.60
C ALA A 223 21.22 0.56 -6.66
N THR A 224 21.87 0.13 -5.57
CA THR A 224 22.54 -1.19 -5.51
C THR A 224 21.53 -2.34 -5.60
N LEU A 225 20.39 -2.23 -4.91
CA LEU A 225 19.29 -3.20 -5.00
C LEU A 225 18.68 -3.28 -6.41
N ILE A 226 18.53 -2.12 -7.06
CA ILE A 226 18.04 -2.03 -8.44
C ILE A 226 19.01 -2.72 -9.39
N VAL A 227 20.32 -2.39 -9.34
CA VAL A 227 21.34 -3.00 -10.19
C VAL A 227 21.40 -4.52 -9.99
N TRP A 228 21.33 -4.97 -8.72
CA TRP A 228 21.22 -6.39 -8.40
C TRP A 228 19.99 -7.05 -9.04
N SER A 229 18.84 -6.37 -9.00
CA SER A 229 17.59 -6.84 -9.62
C SER A 229 17.68 -6.90 -11.15
N VAL A 230 18.30 -5.91 -11.80
CA VAL A 230 18.54 -5.89 -13.26
C VAL A 230 19.44 -7.06 -13.67
N ASN A 231 20.50 -7.34 -12.91
CA ASN A 231 21.40 -8.46 -13.21
C ASN A 231 20.73 -9.84 -13.07
N ARG A 232 19.59 -9.92 -12.38
CA ARG A 232 18.81 -11.15 -12.18
C ARG A 232 17.58 -11.22 -13.09
N ILE A 233 17.33 -10.23 -13.94
CA ILE A 233 16.08 -10.11 -14.71
C ILE A 233 15.94 -11.16 -15.82
N ASP A 234 17.05 -11.55 -16.45
CA ASP A 234 17.10 -12.54 -17.53
C ASP A 234 17.11 -13.98 -17.01
N LEU A 235 17.33 -14.18 -15.71
CA LEU A 235 17.27 -15.53 -15.14
C LEU A 235 15.82 -15.99 -15.16
N ASN A 236 15.56 -17.07 -15.88
CA ASN A 236 14.29 -17.80 -15.91
C ASN A 236 14.02 -18.46 -14.55
N THR A 237 13.84 -17.61 -13.53
CA THR A 237 13.64 -18.01 -12.16
C THR A 237 12.18 -18.39 -12.02
N LYS A 238 11.95 -19.70 -11.90
CA LYS A 238 10.65 -20.29 -11.51
C LYS A 238 10.02 -19.63 -10.27
N ILE A 239 10.79 -18.86 -9.50
CA ILE A 239 10.35 -18.03 -8.39
C ILE A 239 9.38 -16.93 -8.85
N PHE A 240 9.66 -16.21 -9.94
CA PHE A 240 8.77 -15.14 -10.42
C PHE A 240 7.52 -15.68 -11.13
N SER A 241 7.60 -16.84 -11.79
CA SER A 241 6.41 -17.49 -12.34
C SER A 241 5.50 -18.05 -11.24
N LYS A 242 6.08 -18.56 -10.14
CA LYS A 242 5.32 -18.90 -8.92
C LYS A 242 4.75 -17.67 -8.20
N LEU A 243 5.49 -16.56 -8.13
CA LEU A 243 5.00 -15.30 -7.59
C LEU A 243 3.84 -14.74 -8.44
N ARG A 244 3.94 -14.86 -9.78
CA ARG A 244 2.88 -14.45 -10.73
C ARG A 244 1.56 -15.16 -10.45
N TYR A 245 1.61 -16.44 -10.08
CA TYR A 245 0.43 -17.24 -9.71
C TYR A 245 -0.16 -16.84 -8.35
N ASN A 246 0.62 -16.18 -7.48
CA ASN A 246 0.27 -15.91 -6.08
C ASN A 246 0.00 -14.43 -5.75
N TRP A 247 -0.02 -13.50 -6.71
CA TRP A 247 -0.28 -12.08 -6.42
C TRP A 247 -1.60 -11.83 -5.71
N GLY A 248 -2.66 -12.59 -6.03
CA GLY A 248 -3.94 -12.48 -5.35
C GLY A 248 -3.82 -12.73 -3.84
N TYR A 249 -3.09 -13.78 -3.45
CA TYR A 249 -2.85 -14.09 -2.04
C TYR A 249 -1.93 -13.06 -1.36
N ILE A 250 -0.92 -12.53 -2.07
CA ILE A 250 -0.03 -11.50 -1.54
C ILE A 250 -0.78 -10.19 -1.30
N ILE A 251 -1.60 -9.76 -2.26
CA ILE A 251 -2.45 -8.57 -2.14
C ILE A 251 -3.44 -8.76 -1.00
N PHE A 252 -4.09 -9.92 -0.91
CA PHE A 252 -5.00 -10.24 0.18
C PHE A 252 -4.31 -10.18 1.55
N PHE A 253 -3.13 -10.78 1.67
CA PHE A 253 -2.33 -10.73 2.90
C PHE A 253 -1.95 -9.29 3.26
N ALA A 254 -1.48 -8.50 2.29
CA ALA A 254 -1.16 -7.09 2.50
C ALA A 254 -2.40 -6.28 2.95
N LEU A 255 -3.57 -6.55 2.36
CA LEU A 255 -4.83 -5.93 2.78
C LEU A 255 -5.23 -6.33 4.20
N ILE A 256 -5.00 -7.58 4.62
CA ILE A 256 -5.19 -7.99 6.02
C ILE A 256 -4.26 -7.20 6.95
N VAL A 257 -2.98 -7.09 6.61
CA VAL A 257 -2.03 -6.31 7.43
C VAL A 257 -2.47 -4.85 7.56
N ILE A 258 -2.88 -4.23 6.45
CA ILE A 258 -3.39 -2.86 6.43
C ILE A 258 -4.67 -2.75 7.25
N ALA A 259 -5.61 -3.71 7.12
CA ALA A 259 -6.88 -3.71 7.86
C ALA A 259 -6.63 -3.79 9.37
N LEU A 260 -5.78 -4.72 9.82
CA LEU A 260 -5.40 -4.88 11.23
C LEU A 260 -4.67 -3.64 11.75
N TRP A 261 -3.66 -3.15 11.02
CA TRP A 261 -2.93 -1.94 11.40
C TRP A 261 -3.85 -0.72 11.50
N SER A 262 -4.78 -0.59 10.55
CA SER A 262 -5.76 0.48 10.57
C SER A 262 -6.67 0.35 11.80
N GLY A 263 -7.03 -0.86 12.22
CA GLY A 263 -7.90 -1.09 13.37
C GLY A 263 -7.29 -0.64 14.71
N MET A 264 -5.97 -0.51 14.80
CA MET A 264 -5.28 -0.09 16.03
C MET A 264 -5.69 1.31 16.49
N ARG A 265 -5.84 1.48 17.80
CA ARG A 265 -6.18 2.76 18.45
C ARG A 265 -5.19 3.05 19.57
N GLU A 266 -4.04 3.61 19.19
CA GLU A 266 -2.91 3.84 20.11
C GLU A 266 -3.22 4.78 21.27
N LYS A 267 -4.13 5.74 21.06
CA LYS A 267 -4.51 6.71 22.10
C LYS A 267 -5.48 6.14 23.14
N LEU A 268 -6.16 5.04 22.83
CA LEU A 268 -7.25 4.51 23.66
C LEU A 268 -6.87 3.20 24.36
N GLY A 269 -6.06 2.34 23.72
CA GLY A 269 -5.70 1.03 24.28
C GLY A 269 -4.34 1.08 24.97
N LYS A 270 -4.24 0.46 26.15
CA LYS A 270 -3.01 0.36 26.95
C LYS A 270 -2.36 -1.01 26.79
N THR A 271 -3.16 -2.07 26.69
CA THR A 271 -2.68 -3.45 26.58
C THR A 271 -2.78 -3.97 25.15
N ILE A 272 -2.08 -5.06 24.87
CA ILE A 272 -2.18 -5.78 23.60
C ILE A 272 -3.62 -6.32 23.38
N TRP A 273 -4.32 -6.67 24.46
CA TRP A 273 -5.70 -7.16 24.41
C TRP A 273 -6.68 -6.07 23.97
N ASP A 274 -6.46 -4.82 24.41
CA ASP A 274 -7.26 -3.69 23.93
C ASP A 274 -7.10 -3.51 22.41
N GLN A 275 -5.87 -3.63 21.91
CA GLN A 275 -5.62 -3.52 20.48
C GLN A 275 -6.22 -4.69 19.70
N PHE A 276 -6.19 -5.91 20.25
CA PHE A 276 -6.88 -7.07 19.68
C PHE A 276 -8.38 -6.78 19.49
N ILE A 277 -9.05 -6.27 20.52
CA ILE A 277 -10.47 -5.85 20.46
C ILE A 277 -10.66 -4.81 19.36
N PHE A 278 -9.80 -3.79 19.31
CA PHE A 278 -9.92 -2.71 18.33
C PHE A 278 -9.73 -3.15 16.88
N MET A 279 -8.82 -4.11 16.63
CA MET A 279 -8.60 -4.68 15.31
C MET A 279 -9.81 -5.45 14.77
N PHE A 280 -10.61 -6.06 15.65
CA PHE A 280 -11.74 -6.92 15.30
C PHE A 280 -13.11 -6.36 15.75
N ILE A 281 -13.23 -5.04 15.98
CA ILE A 281 -14.51 -4.39 16.34
C ILE A 281 -15.62 -4.78 15.36
N GLY A 282 -15.32 -4.76 14.06
CA GLY A 282 -16.27 -5.08 12.99
C GLY A 282 -17.47 -4.13 12.94
N GLY A 283 -18.67 -4.70 12.84
CA GLY A 283 -19.94 -3.97 12.85
C GLY A 283 -20.78 -4.32 14.09
N SER A 284 -21.37 -3.30 14.72
CA SER A 284 -22.37 -3.47 15.77
C SER A 284 -23.34 -2.28 15.74
N ASN A 285 -24.48 -2.38 16.43
CA ASN A 285 -25.45 -1.28 16.47
C ASN A 285 -24.91 -0.03 17.18
N HIS A 286 -24.05 -0.20 18.19
CA HIS A 286 -23.58 0.89 19.05
C HIS A 286 -22.17 1.40 18.68
N THR A 287 -21.32 0.55 18.11
CA THR A 287 -19.90 0.86 17.83
C THR A 287 -19.56 0.86 16.33
N PHE A 288 -20.56 1.05 15.47
CA PHE A 288 -20.37 1.09 14.02
C PHE A 288 -19.40 2.20 13.60
N SER A 289 -18.41 1.84 12.79
CA SER A 289 -17.62 2.79 12.01
C SER A 289 -17.35 2.23 10.63
N LEU A 290 -17.37 3.07 9.60
CA LEU A 290 -17.09 2.65 8.22
C LEU A 290 -15.73 1.95 8.12
N LYS A 291 -14.74 2.43 8.88
CA LYS A 291 -13.41 1.84 8.96
C LYS A 291 -13.45 0.41 9.50
N SER A 292 -14.11 0.17 10.63
CA SER A 292 -14.24 -1.17 11.22
C SER A 292 -15.05 -2.12 10.33
N PHE A 293 -16.08 -1.61 9.65
CA PHE A 293 -16.86 -2.36 8.66
C PHE A 293 -16.00 -2.80 7.46
N LEU A 294 -15.22 -1.90 6.88
CA LEU A 294 -14.32 -2.23 5.76
C LEU A 294 -13.23 -3.23 6.19
N SER A 295 -12.68 -3.08 7.40
CA SER A 295 -11.74 -4.06 7.95
C SER A 295 -12.37 -5.46 8.07
N TYR A 296 -13.62 -5.54 8.55
CA TYR A 296 -14.35 -6.80 8.60
C TYR A 296 -14.53 -7.42 7.20
N TRP A 297 -14.89 -6.59 6.22
CA TRP A 297 -15.05 -6.99 4.83
C TRP A 297 -13.78 -7.61 4.26
N VAL A 298 -12.63 -6.97 4.49
CA VAL A 298 -11.33 -7.48 4.05
C VAL A 298 -11.00 -8.79 4.75
N ILE A 299 -11.13 -8.85 6.08
CA ILE A 299 -10.72 -10.01 6.87
C ILE A 299 -11.63 -11.21 6.58
N TYR A 300 -12.92 -11.11 6.92
CA TYR A 300 -13.81 -12.27 6.86
C TYR A 300 -14.37 -12.52 5.46
N PHE A 301 -14.97 -11.53 4.80
CA PHE A 301 -15.55 -11.76 3.46
C PHE A 301 -14.48 -11.99 2.40
N GLY A 302 -13.32 -11.34 2.50
CA GLY A 302 -12.20 -11.63 1.62
C GLY A 302 -11.69 -13.07 1.75
N PHE A 303 -11.71 -13.66 2.95
CA PHE A 303 -11.40 -15.08 3.13
C PHE A 303 -12.48 -15.99 2.51
N ILE A 304 -13.76 -15.66 2.68
CA ILE A 304 -14.86 -16.39 2.03
C ILE A 304 -14.74 -16.34 0.51
N TYR A 305 -14.32 -15.21 -0.07
CA TYR A 305 -14.05 -15.10 -1.49
C TYR A 305 -12.95 -16.07 -1.96
N LEU A 306 -11.88 -16.28 -1.18
CA LEU A 306 -10.87 -17.30 -1.51
C LEU A 306 -11.43 -18.72 -1.45
N ILE A 307 -12.29 -19.02 -0.47
CA ILE A 307 -12.99 -20.31 -0.39
C ILE A 307 -13.91 -20.50 -1.60
N GLN A 308 -14.58 -19.44 -2.04
CA GLN A 308 -15.47 -19.45 -3.19
C GLN A 308 -14.70 -19.73 -4.50
N LEU A 309 -13.51 -19.15 -4.69
CA LEU A 309 -12.62 -19.49 -5.81
C LEU A 309 -12.15 -20.95 -5.76
N TYR A 310 -11.85 -21.45 -4.55
CA TYR A 310 -11.50 -22.87 -4.37
C TYR A 310 -12.70 -23.78 -4.70
N LEU A 311 -13.90 -23.42 -4.25
CA LEU A 311 -15.14 -24.14 -4.54
C LEU A 311 -15.46 -24.13 -6.04
N GLN A 312 -15.29 -23.00 -6.72
CA GLN A 312 -15.42 -22.90 -8.18
C GLN A 312 -14.56 -23.95 -8.86
N ARG A 313 -13.27 -23.99 -8.51
CA ARG A 313 -12.34 -24.93 -9.11
C ARG A 313 -12.76 -26.38 -8.89
N GLU A 314 -13.23 -26.70 -7.68
CA GLU A 314 -13.72 -28.04 -7.35
C GLU A 314 -15.02 -28.40 -8.11
N LEU A 315 -15.94 -27.46 -8.30
CA LEU A 315 -17.21 -27.70 -9.00
C LEU A 315 -17.07 -27.70 -10.54
N SER A 316 -16.34 -26.75 -11.12
CA SER A 316 -16.28 -26.53 -12.57
C SER A 316 -15.18 -27.32 -13.28
N GLU A 317 -14.00 -27.46 -12.67
CA GLU A 317 -12.83 -28.08 -13.34
C GLU A 317 -12.69 -29.58 -13.02
N ILE A 318 -13.16 -30.01 -11.84
CA ILE A 318 -12.86 -31.36 -11.30
C ILE A 318 -14.13 -32.12 -10.89
N GLY A 319 -15.29 -31.45 -10.86
CA GLY A 319 -16.54 -31.95 -10.31
C GLY A 319 -16.98 -33.30 -10.88
N TYR A 320 -17.08 -33.41 -12.21
CA TYR A 320 -17.56 -34.63 -12.86
C TYR A 320 -16.63 -35.84 -12.60
N TYR A 321 -15.32 -35.67 -12.72
CA TYR A 321 -14.35 -36.76 -12.50
C TYR A 321 -14.26 -37.20 -11.03
N LYS A 322 -14.33 -36.27 -10.06
CA LYS A 322 -14.33 -36.63 -8.63
C LYS A 322 -15.65 -37.24 -8.21
N LEU A 323 -16.80 -36.75 -8.68
CA LEU A 323 -18.12 -37.29 -8.33
C LEU A 323 -18.28 -38.75 -8.80
N LEU A 324 -17.78 -39.07 -10.00
CA LEU A 324 -17.68 -40.45 -10.50
C LEU A 324 -16.84 -41.37 -9.58
N ARG A 325 -15.77 -40.83 -8.98
CA ARG A 325 -14.89 -41.58 -8.06
C ARG A 325 -15.49 -41.76 -6.66
N TYR A 326 -16.19 -40.77 -6.12
CA TYR A 326 -16.77 -40.83 -4.77
C TYR A 326 -18.09 -41.61 -4.68
N ARG A 327 -18.75 -41.88 -5.81
CA ARG A 327 -20.04 -42.59 -5.91
C ARG A 327 -21.21 -41.97 -5.12
N SER A 328 -21.00 -40.86 -4.41
CA SER A 328 -22.00 -40.14 -3.63
C SER A 328 -21.60 -38.66 -3.45
N ILE A 329 -22.51 -37.76 -3.80
CA ILE A 329 -22.35 -36.30 -3.63
C ILE A 329 -22.15 -35.93 -2.16
N SER A 330 -22.88 -36.60 -1.26
CA SER A 330 -22.79 -36.37 0.19
C SER A 330 -21.39 -36.69 0.72
N LYS A 331 -20.79 -37.82 0.32
CA LYS A 331 -19.43 -38.18 0.72
C LYS A 331 -18.40 -37.15 0.24
N TRP A 332 -18.52 -36.71 -1.02
CA TRP A 332 -17.65 -35.67 -1.57
C TRP A 332 -17.78 -34.34 -0.80
N PHE A 333 -19.02 -33.91 -0.53
CA PHE A 333 -19.29 -32.69 0.23
C PHE A 333 -18.65 -32.73 1.62
N TRP A 334 -18.80 -33.84 2.36
CA TRP A 334 -18.22 -33.97 3.70
C TRP A 334 -16.69 -33.95 3.69
N GLU A 335 -16.05 -34.56 2.69
CA GLU A 335 -14.59 -34.48 2.57
C GLU A 335 -14.09 -33.09 2.23
N TRP A 336 -14.78 -32.38 1.34
CA TRP A 336 -14.49 -30.98 1.02
C TRP A 336 -14.72 -30.08 2.24
N TYR A 337 -15.89 -30.19 2.86
CA TYR A 337 -16.31 -29.39 4.00
C TYR A 337 -15.39 -29.60 5.21
N ARG A 338 -14.93 -30.84 5.47
CA ARG A 338 -13.93 -31.13 6.52
C ARG A 338 -12.60 -30.42 6.28
N LYS A 339 -12.13 -30.33 5.03
CA LYS A 339 -10.91 -29.57 4.73
C LYS A 339 -11.11 -28.08 4.99
N ILE A 340 -12.27 -27.52 4.59
CA ILE A 340 -12.60 -26.13 4.86
C ILE A 340 -12.70 -25.84 6.36
N MET A 341 -13.32 -26.74 7.14
CA MET A 341 -13.37 -26.65 8.60
C MET A 341 -11.98 -26.51 9.22
N ILE A 342 -10.98 -27.27 8.75
CA ILE A 342 -9.59 -27.15 9.22
C ILE A 342 -8.96 -25.83 8.79
N TYR A 343 -9.19 -25.40 7.55
CA TYR A 343 -8.66 -24.13 7.04
C TYR A 343 -9.21 -22.92 7.80
N ILE A 344 -10.48 -22.93 8.20
CA ILE A 344 -11.07 -21.86 9.02
C ILE A 344 -10.37 -21.79 10.38
N ALA A 345 -10.18 -22.93 11.06
CA ALA A 345 -9.50 -22.96 12.34
C ALA A 345 -8.06 -22.42 12.24
N PHE A 346 -7.32 -22.84 11.21
CA PHE A 346 -5.96 -22.37 10.96
C PHE A 346 -5.92 -20.88 10.59
N TYR A 347 -6.89 -20.40 9.81
CA TYR A 347 -7.02 -19.00 9.44
C TYR A 347 -7.23 -18.09 10.66
N LEU A 348 -8.15 -18.45 11.55
CA LEU A 348 -8.39 -17.71 12.79
C LEU A 348 -7.16 -17.72 13.72
N LEU A 349 -6.46 -18.86 13.81
CA LEU A 349 -5.23 -18.96 14.59
C LEU A 349 -4.12 -18.05 14.03
N ILE A 350 -3.93 -18.01 12.72
CA ILE A 350 -2.98 -17.09 12.08
C ILE A 350 -3.36 -15.64 12.35
N LEU A 351 -4.63 -15.27 12.17
CA LEU A 351 -5.11 -13.92 12.45
C LEU A 351 -4.83 -13.49 13.89
N ALA A 352 -5.11 -14.39 14.85
CA ALA A 352 -4.84 -14.12 16.25
C ALA A 352 -3.34 -13.87 16.50
N LEU A 353 -2.47 -14.78 16.06
CA LEU A 353 -1.03 -14.63 16.21
C LEU A 353 -0.50 -13.35 15.55
N PHE A 354 -1.01 -13.01 14.36
CA PHE A 354 -0.57 -11.84 13.63
C PHE A 354 -1.02 -10.52 14.29
N SER A 355 -2.25 -10.47 14.83
CA SER A 355 -2.74 -9.32 15.57
C SER A 355 -1.93 -9.05 16.85
N LEU A 356 -1.55 -10.11 17.58
CA LEU A 356 -0.69 -10.02 18.75
C LEU A 356 0.72 -9.55 18.37
N LEU A 357 1.26 -10.04 17.25
CA LEU A 357 2.56 -9.62 16.72
C LEU A 357 2.58 -8.13 16.33
N LEU A 358 1.55 -7.65 15.64
CA LEU A 358 1.46 -6.22 15.28
C LEU A 358 1.38 -5.33 16.52
N SER A 359 0.65 -5.77 17.53
CA SER A 359 0.52 -5.05 18.80
C SER A 359 1.83 -5.06 19.59
N SER A 360 2.57 -6.17 19.59
CA SER A 360 3.87 -6.25 20.28
C SER A 360 4.95 -5.37 19.61
N LEU A 361 4.94 -5.26 18.27
CA LEU A 361 5.83 -4.35 17.54
C LEU A 361 5.62 -2.87 17.94
N LYS A 362 4.42 -2.52 18.39
CA LYS A 362 4.08 -1.18 18.90
C LYS A 362 4.35 -0.99 20.40
N ARG A 363 4.94 -1.99 21.06
CA ARG A 363 5.34 -1.97 22.49
C ARG A 363 4.19 -1.75 23.48
N PHE A 364 2.98 -2.22 23.16
CA PHE A 364 1.89 -2.28 24.14
C PHE A 364 2.21 -3.29 25.25
N SER A 365 1.67 -3.09 26.46
CA SER A 365 1.95 -4.00 27.58
C SER A 365 1.23 -5.35 27.40
N PHE A 366 1.87 -6.41 27.89
CA PHE A 366 1.35 -7.79 27.89
C PHE A 366 0.47 -8.07 29.12
N ASP A 367 0.07 -7.05 29.86
CA ASP A 367 -0.71 -7.24 31.09
C ASP A 367 -2.05 -7.91 30.78
N PHE A 368 -2.42 -8.90 31.58
CA PHE A 368 -3.62 -9.71 31.38
C PHE A 368 -4.89 -9.02 31.92
N TYR A 369 -5.15 -7.80 31.42
CA TYR A 369 -6.43 -7.12 31.62
C TYR A 369 -6.82 -6.31 30.37
N ILE A 370 -8.12 -6.02 30.27
CA ILE A 370 -8.69 -5.16 29.25
C ILE A 370 -8.96 -3.81 29.91
N SER A 371 -8.38 -2.73 29.39
CA SER A 371 -8.48 -1.39 29.99
C SER A 371 -9.67 -0.58 29.46
N VAL A 372 -10.24 -1.01 28.35
CA VAL A 372 -11.37 -0.35 27.67
C VAL A 372 -12.67 -0.52 28.44
N ASP A 373 -12.89 -1.73 28.98
CA ASP A 373 -14.04 -2.06 29.81
C ASP A 373 -13.65 -3.16 30.80
N ASN A 374 -13.76 -2.85 32.10
CA ASN A 374 -13.38 -3.76 33.18
C ASN A 374 -14.37 -4.91 33.35
N SER A 375 -15.56 -4.85 32.74
CA SER A 375 -16.55 -5.94 32.79
C SER A 375 -16.20 -7.09 31.86
N ILE A 376 -15.40 -6.83 30.81
CA ILE A 376 -15.08 -7.81 29.78
C ILE A 376 -13.87 -8.64 30.21
N THR A 377 -14.04 -9.96 30.20
CA THR A 377 -12.94 -10.87 30.48
C THR A 377 -12.17 -11.23 29.20
N ILE A 378 -10.87 -11.50 29.34
CA ILE A 378 -10.05 -12.00 28.23
C ILE A 378 -10.64 -13.32 27.67
N PHE A 379 -11.17 -14.17 28.55
CA PHE A 379 -11.80 -15.43 28.15
C PHE A 379 -12.99 -15.20 27.20
N GLU A 380 -13.86 -14.23 27.49
CA GLU A 380 -14.98 -13.87 26.63
C GLU A 380 -14.53 -13.40 25.25
N VAL A 381 -13.47 -12.59 25.19
CA VAL A 381 -12.87 -12.13 23.91
C VAL A 381 -12.37 -13.32 23.10
N PHE A 382 -11.63 -14.24 23.73
CA PHE A 382 -11.12 -15.44 23.07
C PHE A 382 -12.25 -16.37 22.61
N TYR A 383 -13.24 -16.61 23.47
CA TYR A 383 -14.39 -17.43 23.13
C TYR A 383 -15.15 -16.83 21.94
N HIS A 384 -15.45 -15.53 21.97
CA HIS A 384 -16.15 -14.87 20.88
C HIS A 384 -15.32 -14.91 19.58
N PHE A 385 -14.02 -14.63 19.65
CA PHE A 385 -13.16 -14.63 18.46
C PHE A 385 -13.03 -16.03 17.84
N PHE A 386 -12.75 -17.06 18.64
CA PHE A 386 -12.54 -18.41 18.13
C PHE A 386 -13.85 -19.14 17.87
N VAL A 387 -14.77 -19.21 18.84
CA VAL A 387 -16.01 -20.00 18.71
C VAL A 387 -17.00 -19.30 17.78
N ASN A 388 -17.37 -18.05 18.07
CA ASN A 388 -18.32 -17.33 17.21
C ASN A 388 -17.69 -16.98 15.86
N GLY A 389 -16.41 -16.63 15.81
CA GLY A 389 -15.69 -16.47 14.55
C GLY A 389 -15.72 -17.73 13.69
N TYR A 390 -15.47 -18.91 14.28
CA TYR A 390 -15.51 -20.18 13.56
C TYR A 390 -16.91 -20.48 13.03
N LEU A 391 -17.94 -20.39 13.87
CA LEU A 391 -19.33 -20.66 13.49
C LEU A 391 -19.84 -19.66 12.42
N GLN A 392 -19.46 -18.40 12.51
CA GLN A 392 -19.84 -17.37 11.55
C GLN A 392 -19.21 -17.63 10.17
N VAL A 393 -17.92 -17.97 10.14
CA VAL A 393 -17.23 -18.29 8.88
C VAL A 393 -17.77 -19.58 8.28
N LEU A 394 -18.08 -20.60 9.10
CA LEU A 394 -18.75 -21.81 8.61
C LEU A 394 -20.11 -21.53 7.98
N PHE A 395 -20.90 -20.66 8.60
CA PHE A 395 -22.19 -20.25 8.06
C PHE A 395 -22.01 -19.61 6.68
N TYR A 396 -21.06 -18.67 6.54
CA TYR A 396 -20.80 -18.04 5.26
C TYR A 396 -20.34 -19.03 4.18
N VAL A 397 -19.52 -20.03 4.53
CA VAL A 397 -19.12 -21.09 3.61
C VAL A 397 -20.33 -21.90 3.14
N LEU A 398 -21.19 -22.33 4.06
CA LEU A 398 -22.41 -23.06 3.72
C LEU A 398 -23.34 -22.22 2.84
N PHE A 399 -23.53 -20.95 3.18
CA PHE A 399 -24.37 -20.02 2.44
C PHE A 399 -23.88 -19.85 0.99
N VAL A 400 -22.59 -19.60 0.81
CA VAL A 400 -21.96 -19.46 -0.52
C VAL A 400 -22.02 -20.77 -1.30
N PHE A 401 -21.82 -21.91 -0.63
CA PHE A 401 -21.94 -23.23 -1.24
C PHE A 401 -23.35 -23.46 -1.77
N ILE A 402 -24.38 -23.24 -0.94
CA ILE A 402 -25.78 -23.41 -1.30
C ILE A 402 -26.13 -22.58 -2.53
N ILE A 403 -25.76 -21.30 -2.53
CA ILE A 403 -26.07 -20.39 -3.65
C ILE A 403 -25.33 -20.84 -4.91
N SER A 404 -24.03 -21.10 -4.81
CA SER A 404 -23.23 -21.56 -5.96
C SER A 404 -23.76 -22.88 -6.54
N TRP A 405 -24.23 -23.78 -5.69
CA TRP A 405 -24.80 -25.08 -6.09
C TRP A 405 -26.17 -24.94 -6.76
N LEU A 406 -26.98 -23.98 -6.34
CA LEU A 406 -28.29 -23.71 -6.93
C LEU A 406 -28.17 -22.91 -8.23
N SER A 407 -27.36 -21.86 -8.25
CA SER A 407 -27.21 -20.96 -9.39
C SER A 407 -26.29 -21.50 -10.49
N LYS A 408 -25.40 -22.46 -10.17
CA LYS A 408 -24.28 -22.91 -11.02
C LYS A 408 -23.30 -21.79 -11.42
N GLU A 409 -23.48 -20.59 -10.90
CA GLU A 409 -22.69 -19.41 -11.21
C GLU A 409 -22.22 -18.71 -9.93
N ILE A 410 -20.92 -18.40 -9.89
CA ILE A 410 -20.24 -17.87 -8.71
C ILE A 410 -20.57 -16.41 -8.46
N PHE A 411 -20.87 -15.64 -9.51
CA PHE A 411 -21.21 -14.23 -9.39
C PHE A 411 -22.37 -14.00 -8.40
N TYR A 412 -23.41 -14.85 -8.44
CA TYR A 412 -24.56 -14.73 -7.52
C TYR A 412 -24.20 -14.99 -6.07
N SER A 413 -23.27 -15.91 -5.80
CA SER A 413 -22.82 -16.14 -4.43
C SER A 413 -22.00 -14.96 -3.87
N LEU A 414 -21.26 -14.23 -4.70
CA LEU A 414 -20.59 -12.99 -4.29
C LEU A 414 -21.62 -11.88 -4.03
N LEU A 415 -22.58 -11.70 -4.93
CA LEU A 415 -23.68 -10.75 -4.77
C LEU A 415 -24.47 -11.03 -3.47
N ALA A 416 -24.70 -12.29 -3.15
CA ALA A 416 -25.40 -12.67 -1.93
C ALA A 416 -24.62 -12.34 -0.65
N ILE A 417 -23.30 -12.50 -0.63
CA ILE A 417 -22.46 -12.02 0.49
C ILE A 417 -22.57 -10.49 0.62
N CYS A 418 -22.53 -9.76 -0.50
CA CYS A 418 -22.68 -8.30 -0.50
C CYS A 418 -24.02 -7.88 0.11
N ILE A 419 -25.12 -8.52 -0.30
CA ILE A 419 -26.45 -8.29 0.28
C ILE A 419 -26.48 -8.64 1.76
N LEU A 420 -25.89 -9.78 2.15
CA LEU A 420 -25.82 -10.21 3.54
C LEU A 420 -25.06 -9.19 4.40
N SER A 421 -24.02 -8.56 3.86
CA SER A 421 -23.23 -7.55 4.58
C SER A 421 -24.01 -6.29 4.95
N ILE A 422 -25.12 -5.99 4.25
CA ILE A 422 -25.99 -4.84 4.56
C ILE A 422 -26.57 -4.99 5.97
N PHE A 423 -26.86 -6.20 6.42
CA PHE A 423 -27.37 -6.45 7.78
C PHE A 423 -26.36 -6.18 8.90
N MET A 424 -25.12 -5.80 8.59
CA MET A 424 -24.15 -5.30 9.57
C MET A 424 -24.32 -3.79 9.86
N PHE A 425 -25.14 -3.07 9.09
CA PHE A 425 -25.44 -1.67 9.38
C PHE A 425 -26.31 -1.53 10.63
N PRO A 426 -26.08 -0.46 11.43
CA PRO A 426 -26.83 -0.24 12.65
C PRO A 426 -28.32 -0.10 12.35
N GLY A 427 -29.17 -0.76 13.15
CA GLY A 427 -30.63 -0.68 13.03
C GLY A 427 -31.28 -1.79 12.20
N LEU A 428 -30.52 -2.53 11.37
CA LEU A 428 -31.07 -3.55 10.47
C LEU A 428 -31.12 -4.96 11.08
N ASN A 429 -30.26 -5.26 12.06
CA ASN A 429 -30.19 -6.58 12.71
C ASN A 429 -30.22 -6.47 14.25
N ASN A 430 -31.18 -5.70 14.78
CA ASN A 430 -31.26 -5.39 16.22
C ASN A 430 -31.40 -6.63 17.11
N TRP A 431 -32.05 -7.68 16.60
CA TRP A 431 -32.29 -8.91 17.35
C TRP A 431 -31.17 -9.95 17.22
N LEU A 432 -30.14 -9.66 16.40
CA LEU A 432 -29.02 -10.54 16.09
C LEU A 432 -29.46 -11.92 15.60
N ILE A 433 -30.56 -11.97 14.83
CA ILE A 433 -31.12 -13.20 14.27
C ILE A 433 -30.46 -13.52 12.94
N ILE A 434 -30.16 -12.48 12.15
CA ILE A 434 -29.54 -12.64 10.84
C ILE A 434 -28.04 -12.93 11.07
N PRO A 435 -27.50 -14.04 10.55
CA PRO A 435 -26.13 -14.47 10.78
C PRO A 435 -25.17 -13.69 9.87
N SER A 436 -25.11 -12.37 10.07
CA SER A 436 -24.22 -11.45 9.37
C SER A 436 -23.46 -10.61 10.39
N GLY A 437 -22.15 -10.72 10.36
CA GLY A 437 -21.25 -9.93 11.20
C GLY A 437 -21.28 -10.29 12.69
N LEU A 438 -21.94 -11.38 13.12
CA LEU A 438 -22.21 -11.63 14.55
C LEU A 438 -20.95 -11.98 15.36
N ASN A 439 -19.84 -12.31 14.71
CA ASN A 439 -18.51 -12.47 15.33
C ASN A 439 -17.73 -11.16 15.49
N SER A 440 -18.37 -10.01 15.23
CA SER A 440 -17.78 -8.69 15.47
C SER A 440 -17.66 -8.44 16.97
N ILE A 441 -16.45 -8.13 17.45
CA ILE A 441 -16.20 -7.90 18.89
C ILE A 441 -16.99 -6.69 19.42
N GLY A 442 -17.44 -5.78 18.53
CA GLY A 442 -18.36 -4.70 18.89
C GLY A 442 -19.62 -5.15 19.62
N TYR A 443 -20.07 -6.41 19.46
CA TYR A 443 -21.20 -6.96 20.22
C TYR A 443 -20.87 -7.27 21.68
N ILE A 444 -19.61 -7.58 22.00
CA ILE A 444 -19.17 -7.73 23.40
C ILE A 444 -19.21 -6.37 24.10
N LEU A 445 -18.75 -5.31 23.42
CA LEU A 445 -18.76 -3.93 23.92
C LEU A 445 -20.17 -3.31 24.05
N SER A 446 -21.21 -4.03 23.66
CA SER A 446 -22.61 -3.58 23.75
C SER A 446 -23.46 -4.50 24.62
N ASP A 447 -22.81 -5.20 25.57
CA ASP A 447 -23.43 -6.07 26.58
C ASP A 447 -24.30 -7.21 26.02
N HIS A 448 -24.07 -7.61 24.76
CA HIS A 448 -24.76 -8.76 24.20
C HIS A 448 -24.14 -10.07 24.70
N SER A 449 -25.02 -11.02 25.08
CA SER A 449 -24.61 -12.37 25.45
C SER A 449 -23.89 -13.08 24.29
N ILE A 450 -22.61 -13.39 24.50
CA ILE A 450 -21.75 -14.10 23.56
C ILE A 450 -22.28 -15.51 23.28
N TYR A 451 -22.86 -16.17 24.29
CA TYR A 451 -23.45 -17.50 24.17
C TYR A 451 -24.73 -17.50 23.33
N ARG A 452 -25.56 -16.45 23.43
CA ARG A 452 -26.74 -16.31 22.57
C ARG A 452 -26.32 -16.25 21.10
N ILE A 453 -25.25 -15.54 20.78
CA ILE A 453 -24.70 -15.47 19.42
C ILE A 453 -24.26 -16.86 18.96
N SER A 454 -23.58 -17.63 19.82
CA SER A 454 -23.18 -19.01 19.51
C SER A 454 -24.37 -19.89 19.18
N VAL A 455 -25.46 -19.80 19.96
CA VAL A 455 -26.70 -20.56 19.73
C VAL A 455 -27.32 -20.20 18.38
N VAL A 456 -27.47 -18.90 18.07
CA VAL A 456 -28.03 -18.45 16.79
C VAL A 456 -27.19 -18.95 15.62
N LEU A 457 -25.87 -18.79 15.68
CA LEU A 457 -24.98 -19.26 14.61
C LEU A 457 -25.01 -20.78 14.46
N SER A 458 -25.10 -21.52 15.57
CA SER A 458 -25.17 -22.98 15.55
C SER A 458 -26.47 -23.46 14.88
N LEU A 459 -27.61 -22.84 15.22
CA LEU A 459 -28.90 -23.13 14.59
C LEU A 459 -28.86 -22.88 13.07
N TRP A 460 -28.30 -21.75 12.63
CA TRP A 460 -28.17 -21.46 11.20
C TRP A 460 -27.24 -22.43 10.46
N ASN A 461 -26.15 -22.86 11.08
CA ASN A 461 -25.28 -23.88 10.50
C ASN A 461 -26.00 -25.23 10.38
N ILE A 462 -26.73 -25.65 11.41
CA ILE A 462 -27.53 -26.89 11.40
C ILE A 462 -28.58 -26.83 10.28
N LEU A 463 -29.34 -25.73 10.20
CA LEU A 463 -30.33 -25.52 9.14
C LEU A 463 -29.69 -25.54 7.74
N GLY A 464 -28.52 -24.92 7.58
CA GLY A 464 -27.75 -24.94 6.34
C GLY A 464 -27.34 -26.35 5.93
N ILE A 465 -26.84 -27.17 6.86
CA ILE A 465 -26.45 -28.56 6.60
C ILE A 465 -27.68 -29.40 6.23
N ILE A 466 -28.78 -29.29 6.96
CA ILE A 466 -30.03 -30.01 6.65
C ILE A 466 -30.51 -29.65 5.24
N PHE A 467 -30.46 -28.37 4.89
CA PHE A 467 -30.87 -27.90 3.56
C PHE A 467 -29.97 -28.45 2.45
N VAL A 468 -28.65 -28.49 2.66
CA VAL A 468 -27.70 -29.10 1.72
C VAL A 468 -28.01 -30.59 1.51
N LEU A 469 -28.24 -31.34 2.58
CA LEU A 469 -28.58 -32.77 2.50
C LEU A 469 -29.92 -32.99 1.77
N TYR A 470 -30.91 -32.13 2.02
CA TYR A 470 -32.19 -32.16 1.30
C TYR A 470 -32.01 -31.92 -0.20
N ILE A 471 -31.19 -30.93 -0.60
CA ILE A 471 -30.91 -30.67 -2.02
C ILE A 471 -30.25 -31.87 -2.69
N PHE A 472 -29.29 -32.51 -2.01
CA PHE A 472 -28.61 -33.70 -2.55
C PHE A 472 -29.54 -34.89 -2.72
N HIS A 473 -30.61 -35.00 -1.93
CA HIS A 473 -31.57 -36.09 -2.05
C HIS A 473 -32.61 -35.85 -3.15
N LYS A 474 -32.98 -34.58 -3.41
CA LYS A 474 -34.01 -34.24 -4.40
C LYS A 474 -33.50 -34.15 -5.85
N LYS A 475 -32.21 -33.83 -6.03
CA LYS A 475 -31.59 -33.83 -7.35
C LYS A 475 -31.06 -35.23 -7.65
N ASP A 476 -31.88 -36.07 -8.27
CA ASP A 476 -31.34 -37.14 -9.12
C ASP A 476 -30.46 -36.45 -10.16
N ILE A 477 -29.15 -36.69 -10.07
CA ILE A 477 -28.25 -36.25 -11.12
C ILE A 477 -28.53 -37.20 -12.28
N ASP A 478 -29.30 -36.73 -13.27
CA ASP A 478 -29.20 -37.25 -14.62
C ASP A 478 -27.73 -37.10 -15.05
N LEU A 479 -27.03 -38.22 -15.03
CA LEU A 479 -25.61 -38.35 -15.36
C LEU A 479 -25.34 -38.01 -16.82
#